data_AF-A0A9E3Z1Q0-F1
#
_entry.id   AF-A0A9E3Z1Q0-F1
#
_cell.length_a   1.000
_cell.length_b   1.000
_cell.length_c   1.000
_cell.angle_alpha   90.00
_cell.angle_beta   90.00
_cell.angle_gamma   90.00
#
_symmetry.space_group_name_H-M   'P 1'
#
loop_
_entity.id
_entity.type
_entity.pdbx_description
1 polymer ?
#
loop_
_entity_poly.entity_id
_entity_poly.type
_entity_poly.pdbx_seq_one_letter_code
_entity_poly.pdbx_strand_id
1 'polypeptide(L)'
;MASKSLVVIAVAKVAILGLMVASGAARATPVLYSVLLESNQDRSINEIYLANYNSYPNLLSNSLDASSSYSSLNVSSSFRVGGYTQDNNGYSVLLESNTDRTTNEIYLANYASYDDLLTNLLLPSSSYSALNVSSSFSVGGYTFDGSSYSVLLESNDDRTNNEIYLANYASYADLLSNTLSPDSGYSALNVSSSFSVGGFTFDGSGYSVLLESNEDRTSNEIYIAYYATWADLLSNTLSPNSSYSDLNVSSAFSVGGLAADFLRKPGDVVDPNDGGFPDDDRGDGGGLGGNPDDEPGDGGGSGGNPDDEPGDGGGSGGTPVPVPSVLYLLGISWVGYGLVVNRRRKLGKSNNLGS
;
A
#
# COMPACT_ATOMS: atom_id res chain seq x y z
N MET A 1 45.25 18.99 72.89
CA MET A 1 44.53 17.74 72.56
C MET A 1 43.05 18.01 72.64
N ALA A 2 42.35 18.11 71.51
CA ALA A 2 40.89 18.13 71.47
C ALA A 2 40.44 17.53 70.13
N SER A 3 39.55 16.57 70.24
CA SER A 3 39.13 15.58 69.24
C SER A 3 38.24 16.19 68.15
N LYS A 4 38.47 15.75 66.91
CA LYS A 4 37.61 16.02 65.74
C LYS A 4 36.31 15.22 65.90
N SER A 5 35.16 15.89 65.95
CA SER A 5 33.85 15.26 65.77
C SER A 5 33.43 15.36 64.31
N LEU A 6 33.48 14.22 63.62
CA LEU A 6 33.02 14.03 62.25
C LEU A 6 31.53 13.67 62.32
N VAL A 7 30.65 14.57 61.89
CA VAL A 7 29.21 14.29 61.75
C VAL A 7 28.99 13.59 60.41
N VAL A 8 28.68 12.30 60.47
CA VAL A 8 28.26 11.51 59.31
C VAL A 8 26.75 11.73 59.13
N ILE A 9 26.38 12.49 58.10
CA ILE A 9 24.98 12.64 57.67
C ILE A 9 24.64 11.43 56.80
N ALA A 10 23.85 10.51 57.35
CA ALA A 10 23.27 9.41 56.61
C ALA A 10 22.17 9.94 55.67
N VAL A 11 22.43 9.93 54.37
CA VAL A 11 21.43 10.23 53.34
C VAL A 11 20.55 8.99 53.18
N ALA A 12 19.31 9.09 53.68
CA ALA A 12 18.28 8.09 53.49
C ALA A 12 17.88 8.04 52.00
N LYS A 13 18.17 6.91 51.34
CA LYS A 13 17.61 6.57 50.03
C LYS A 13 16.14 6.22 50.22
N VAL A 14 15.25 7.15 49.85
CA VAL A 14 13.83 6.83 49.67
C VAL A 14 13.70 6.10 48.34
N ALA A 15 13.42 4.80 48.42
CA ALA A 15 13.02 3.99 47.29
C ALA A 15 11.63 4.46 46.83
N ILE A 16 11.57 5.10 45.67
CA ILE A 16 10.30 5.36 44.98
C ILE A 16 9.83 4.02 44.43
N LEU A 17 8.80 3.49 45.07
CA LEU A 17 8.09 2.26 44.73
C LEU A 17 7.49 2.42 43.32
N GLY A 18 7.91 1.55 42.40
CA GLY A 18 7.48 1.55 41.01
C GLY A 18 5.98 1.34 40.89
N LEU A 19 5.29 2.34 40.37
CA LEU A 19 3.96 2.19 39.82
C LEU A 19 4.12 1.38 38.51
N MET A 20 3.86 0.08 38.58
CA MET A 20 3.70 -0.74 37.38
C MET A 20 2.48 -0.22 36.62
N VAL A 21 2.72 0.64 35.63
CA VAL A 21 1.77 0.85 34.55
C VAL A 21 1.69 -0.49 33.84
N ALA A 22 0.64 -1.26 34.10
CA ALA A 22 0.20 -2.31 33.21
C ALA A 22 -0.25 -1.62 31.92
N SER A 23 0.72 -1.27 31.06
CA SER A 23 0.45 -0.98 29.67
C SER A 23 -0.15 -2.26 29.10
N GLY A 24 -1.48 -2.30 28.98
CA GLY A 24 -2.15 -3.35 28.25
C GLY A 24 -1.42 -3.49 26.93
N ALA A 25 -0.82 -4.65 26.69
CA ALA A 25 -0.25 -4.97 25.40
C ALA A 25 -1.45 -4.99 24.44
N ALA A 26 -1.71 -3.85 23.79
CA ALA A 26 -2.54 -3.81 22.60
C ALA A 26 -1.96 -4.89 21.70
N ARG A 27 -2.74 -5.93 21.42
CA ARG A 27 -2.31 -7.02 20.54
C ARG A 27 -2.08 -6.34 19.20
N ALA A 28 -0.83 -6.11 18.83
CA ALA A 28 -0.49 -5.63 17.51
C ALA A 28 -1.17 -6.57 16.51
N THR A 29 -2.15 -6.04 15.81
CA THR A 29 -2.80 -6.77 14.72
C THR A 29 -1.69 -7.15 13.74
N PRO A 30 -1.61 -8.42 13.30
CA PRO A 30 -0.60 -8.81 12.33
C PRO A 30 -0.80 -7.96 11.07
N VAL A 31 0.27 -7.28 10.68
CA VAL A 31 0.29 -6.50 9.44
C VAL A 31 0.79 -7.42 8.33
N LEU A 32 -0.03 -7.57 7.31
CA LEU A 32 0.28 -8.35 6.12
C LEU A 32 0.90 -7.38 5.10
N TYR A 33 2.01 -7.76 4.46
CA TYR A 33 2.62 -6.95 3.42
C TYR A 33 2.31 -7.57 2.06
N SER A 34 2.11 -6.72 1.07
CA SER A 34 1.90 -7.17 -0.29
C SER A 34 2.77 -6.31 -1.20
N VAL A 35 3.37 -6.94 -2.21
CA VAL A 35 4.13 -6.28 -3.28
C VAL A 35 3.38 -6.54 -4.57
N LEU A 36 2.98 -5.47 -5.25
CA LEU A 36 2.33 -5.54 -6.56
C LEU A 36 3.42 -5.53 -7.63
N LEU A 37 3.49 -6.61 -8.40
CA LEU A 37 4.40 -6.75 -9.53
C LEU A 37 3.62 -6.55 -10.83
N GLU A 38 4.09 -5.64 -11.67
CA GLU A 38 3.53 -5.36 -12.99
C GLU A 38 4.44 -5.94 -14.07
N SER A 39 3.86 -6.62 -15.06
CA SER A 39 4.59 -7.12 -16.23
C SER A 39 5.13 -5.96 -17.05
N ASN A 40 6.41 -6.04 -17.44
CA ASN A 40 7.06 -5.05 -18.32
C ASN A 40 6.55 -5.10 -19.77
N GLN A 41 5.73 -6.10 -20.09
CA GLN A 41 5.02 -6.21 -21.36
C GLN A 41 3.53 -6.09 -21.09
N ASP A 42 2.84 -5.32 -21.93
CA ASP A 42 1.38 -5.29 -21.99
C ASP A 42 0.88 -6.71 -22.30
N ARG A 43 0.14 -7.30 -21.36
CA ARG A 43 -0.39 -8.67 -21.47
C ARG A 43 -1.89 -8.65 -21.34
N SER A 44 -2.58 -9.46 -22.13
CA SER A 44 -4.03 -9.62 -22.00
C SER A 44 -4.46 -10.35 -20.73
N ILE A 45 -3.56 -11.10 -20.09
CA ILE A 45 -3.77 -11.85 -18.84
C ILE A 45 -2.49 -11.86 -18.01
N ASN A 46 -2.60 -12.05 -16.69
CA ASN A 46 -1.46 -12.21 -15.79
C ASN A 46 -0.45 -11.07 -15.88
N GLU A 47 -0.97 -9.84 -15.95
CA GLU A 47 -0.18 -8.62 -15.98
C GLU A 47 0.24 -8.20 -14.57
N ILE A 48 -0.68 -8.32 -13.61
CA ILE A 48 -0.48 -7.92 -12.22
C ILE A 48 -0.43 -9.16 -11.33
N TYR A 49 0.65 -9.31 -10.55
CA TYR A 49 0.81 -10.33 -9.52
C TYR A 49 0.93 -9.68 -8.14
N LEU A 50 0.14 -10.15 -7.17
CA LEU A 50 0.19 -9.70 -5.78
C LEU A 50 0.99 -10.73 -4.99
N ALA A 51 2.22 -10.37 -4.64
CA ALA A 51 3.10 -11.16 -3.77
C ALA A 51 2.81 -10.83 -2.31
N ASN A 52 2.10 -11.71 -1.60
CA ASN A 52 1.65 -11.48 -0.23
C ASN A 52 2.61 -12.11 0.78
N TYR A 53 2.73 -11.47 1.94
CA TYR A 53 3.63 -11.86 3.02
C TYR A 53 2.94 -11.63 4.36
N ASN A 54 2.86 -12.66 5.20
CA ASN A 54 2.16 -12.58 6.50
C ASN A 54 2.82 -11.64 7.54
N SER A 55 4.00 -11.11 7.25
CA SER A 55 4.73 -10.20 8.12
C SER A 55 5.89 -9.51 7.39
N TYR A 56 6.45 -8.46 8.00
CA TYR A 56 7.66 -7.81 7.49
C TYR A 56 8.86 -8.77 7.38
N PRO A 57 9.16 -9.63 8.38
CA PRO A 57 10.16 -10.69 8.21
C PRO A 57 9.92 -11.61 7.01
N ASN A 58 8.66 -11.96 6.70
CA ASN A 58 8.32 -12.76 5.53
C ASN A 58 8.62 -12.00 4.22
N LEU A 59 8.35 -10.70 4.16
CA LEU A 59 8.74 -9.84 3.03
C LEU A 59 10.26 -9.81 2.87
N LEU A 60 11.02 -9.65 3.96
CA LEU A 60 12.48 -9.64 3.90
C LEU A 60 13.07 -10.98 3.47
N SER A 61 12.54 -12.11 3.93
CA SER A 61 13.02 -13.44 3.56
C SER A 61 12.37 -14.00 2.28
N ASN A 62 11.54 -13.19 1.60
CA ASN A 62 10.70 -13.59 0.47
C ASN A 62 9.91 -14.90 0.70
N SER A 63 9.36 -15.08 1.91
CA SER A 63 8.52 -16.23 2.24
C SER A 63 7.06 -15.90 1.97
N LEU A 64 6.62 -16.13 0.73
CA LEU A 64 5.26 -15.84 0.25
C LEU A 64 4.17 -16.54 1.08
N ASP A 65 3.07 -15.83 1.27
CA ASP A 65 1.81 -16.37 1.75
C ASP A 65 1.01 -17.06 0.64
N ALA A 66 0.17 -18.02 1.01
CA ALA A 66 -0.66 -18.79 0.09
C ALA A 66 -1.72 -17.96 -0.65
N SER A 67 -2.05 -16.76 -0.16
CA SER A 67 -2.96 -15.82 -0.82
C SER A 67 -2.34 -15.07 -2.02
N SER A 68 -1.04 -15.22 -2.27
CA SER A 68 -0.37 -14.58 -3.41
C SER A 68 -0.97 -15.06 -4.74
N SER A 69 -1.41 -14.14 -5.59
CA SER A 69 -2.16 -14.49 -6.81
C SER A 69 -1.99 -13.45 -7.91
N TYR A 70 -2.25 -13.87 -9.16
CA TYR A 70 -2.51 -12.92 -10.23
C TYR A 70 -3.87 -12.26 -10.03
N SER A 71 -3.93 -10.96 -10.33
CA SER A 71 -5.18 -10.23 -10.48
C SER A 71 -5.64 -10.27 -11.94
N SER A 72 -6.96 -10.16 -12.14
CA SER A 72 -7.59 -9.95 -13.43
C SER A 72 -7.52 -8.49 -13.89
N LEU A 73 -6.92 -7.60 -13.09
CA LEU A 73 -6.60 -6.23 -13.48
C LEU A 73 -5.64 -6.28 -14.68
N ASN A 74 -6.13 -5.69 -15.77
CA ASN A 74 -5.36 -5.46 -16.98
C ASN A 74 -5.09 -3.95 -17.08
N VAL A 75 -3.82 -3.58 -17.03
CA VAL A 75 -3.36 -2.20 -17.14
C VAL A 75 -3.03 -1.98 -18.60
N SER A 76 -3.85 -1.18 -19.29
CA SER A 76 -3.58 -0.86 -20.70
C SER A 76 -2.17 -0.29 -20.87
N SER A 77 -1.51 -0.54 -22.00
CA SER A 77 -0.20 0.07 -22.35
C SER A 77 -0.10 1.60 -22.28
N SER A 78 -1.21 2.31 -22.08
CA SER A 78 -1.22 3.76 -21.86
C SER A 78 -1.01 4.15 -20.39
N PHE A 79 -0.99 3.20 -19.47
CA PHE A 79 -0.80 3.39 -18.04
C PHE A 79 0.24 2.42 -17.49
N ARG A 80 0.69 2.69 -16.26
CA ARG A 80 1.48 1.82 -15.39
C ARG A 80 0.94 1.93 -13.97
N VAL A 81 1.28 0.99 -13.10
CA VAL A 81 0.95 1.10 -11.67
C VAL A 81 1.96 2.00 -10.97
N GLY A 82 1.48 3.06 -10.32
CA GLY A 82 2.30 3.97 -9.51
C GLY A 82 2.21 3.68 -8.01
N GLY A 83 1.31 2.80 -7.58
CA GLY A 83 1.20 2.36 -6.20
C GLY A 83 -0.15 1.70 -5.93
N TYR A 84 -0.28 1.11 -4.75
CA TYR A 84 -1.58 0.68 -4.24
C TYR A 84 -1.56 0.67 -2.72
N THR A 85 -2.73 0.82 -2.11
CA THR A 85 -2.90 0.83 -0.67
C THR A 85 -4.24 0.21 -0.30
N GLN A 86 -4.35 -0.21 0.95
CA GLN A 86 -5.63 -0.43 1.61
C GLN A 86 -6.01 0.83 2.39
N ASP A 87 -7.29 1.19 2.41
CA ASP A 87 -7.86 2.19 3.30
C ASP A 87 -9.12 1.65 3.99
N ASN A 88 -9.86 2.51 4.68
CA ASN A 88 -11.07 2.10 5.41
C ASN A 88 -12.21 1.61 4.50
N ASN A 89 -12.15 1.91 3.19
CA ASN A 89 -13.17 1.59 2.19
C ASN A 89 -12.80 0.41 1.29
N GLY A 90 -11.57 -0.10 1.37
CA GLY A 90 -11.11 -1.27 0.63
C GLY A 90 -9.69 -1.07 0.08
N TYR A 91 -9.47 -1.47 -1.18
CA TYR A 91 -8.18 -1.36 -1.87
C TYR A 91 -8.25 -0.30 -2.96
N SER A 92 -7.16 0.41 -3.16
CA SER A 92 -7.03 1.44 -4.20
C SER A 92 -5.71 1.26 -4.93
N VAL A 93 -5.77 1.11 -6.24
CA VAL A 93 -4.59 1.04 -7.13
C VAL A 93 -4.50 2.37 -7.88
N LEU A 94 -3.34 3.02 -7.77
CA LEU A 94 -3.03 4.25 -8.49
C LEU A 94 -2.37 3.88 -9.82
N LEU A 95 -3.03 4.26 -10.91
CA LEU A 95 -2.51 4.12 -12.27
C LEU A 95 -2.04 5.47 -12.78
N GLU A 96 -0.81 5.52 -13.26
CA GLU A 96 -0.20 6.70 -13.87
C GLU A 96 -0.12 6.52 -15.38
N SER A 97 -0.48 7.55 -16.14
CA SER A 97 -0.32 7.56 -17.60
C SER A 97 1.16 7.47 -18.01
N ASN A 98 1.47 6.61 -18.97
CA ASN A 98 2.83 6.48 -19.54
C ASN A 98 3.26 7.70 -20.38
N THR A 99 2.32 8.60 -20.67
CA THR A 99 2.56 9.86 -21.38
C THR A 99 2.16 11.01 -20.48
N ASP A 100 2.98 12.06 -20.43
CA ASP A 100 2.63 13.33 -19.79
C ASP A 100 1.33 13.87 -20.41
N ARG A 101 0.33 14.15 -19.57
CA ARG A 101 -0.98 14.67 -19.99
C ARG A 101 -1.31 15.92 -19.17
N THR A 102 -1.97 16.88 -19.79
CA THR A 102 -2.45 18.07 -19.06
C THR A 102 -3.61 17.77 -18.12
N THR A 103 -4.32 16.65 -18.32
CA THR A 103 -5.43 16.16 -17.48
C THR A 103 -5.47 14.63 -17.51
N ASN A 104 -6.14 14.01 -16.53
CA ASN A 104 -6.39 12.56 -16.49
C ASN A 104 -5.10 11.72 -16.56
N GLU A 105 -4.10 12.15 -15.82
CA GLU A 105 -2.82 11.44 -15.72
C GLU A 105 -2.88 10.34 -14.67
N ILE A 106 -3.53 10.62 -13.53
CA ILE A 106 -3.67 9.68 -12.42
C ILE A 106 -5.10 9.17 -12.34
N TYR A 107 -5.27 7.85 -12.43
CA TYR A 107 -6.54 7.16 -12.21
C TYR A 107 -6.47 6.31 -10.94
N LEU A 108 -7.47 6.43 -10.08
CA LEU A 108 -7.59 5.66 -8.85
C LEU A 108 -8.64 4.57 -9.10
N ALA A 109 -8.18 3.32 -9.20
CA ALA A 109 -9.02 2.14 -9.31
C ALA A 109 -9.31 1.60 -7.91
N ASN A 110 -10.56 1.72 -7.47
CA ASN A 110 -10.98 1.33 -6.13
C ASN A 110 -11.75 0.00 -6.16
N TYR A 111 -11.56 -0.79 -5.11
CA TYR A 111 -12.13 -2.12 -4.93
C TYR A 111 -12.63 -2.23 -3.48
N ALA A 112 -13.82 -2.79 -3.26
CA ALA A 112 -14.34 -2.94 -1.89
C ALA A 112 -13.58 -3.99 -1.07
N SER A 113 -12.98 -4.97 -1.74
CA SER A 113 -12.29 -6.08 -1.10
C SER A 113 -11.07 -6.55 -1.90
N TYR A 114 -10.26 -7.40 -1.29
CA TYR A 114 -9.11 -8.02 -1.97
C TYR A 114 -9.57 -8.95 -3.10
N ASP A 115 -10.67 -9.67 -2.91
CA ASP A 115 -11.27 -10.52 -3.94
C ASP A 115 -11.77 -9.69 -5.13
N ASP A 116 -12.31 -8.49 -4.88
CA ASP A 116 -12.69 -7.56 -5.95
C ASP A 116 -11.46 -7.04 -6.69
N LEU A 117 -10.35 -6.78 -6.00
CA LEU A 117 -9.07 -6.46 -6.64
C LEU A 117 -8.57 -7.63 -7.51
N LEU A 118 -8.67 -8.88 -7.03
CA LEU A 118 -8.25 -10.05 -7.81
C LEU A 118 -9.14 -10.32 -9.02
N THR A 119 -10.44 -10.04 -8.91
CA THR A 119 -11.42 -10.25 -10.01
C THR A 119 -11.63 -9.00 -10.86
N ASN A 120 -10.98 -7.89 -10.50
CA ASN A 120 -11.12 -6.58 -11.12
C ASN A 120 -12.55 -6.02 -11.11
N LEU A 121 -13.28 -6.19 -10.00
CA LEU A 121 -14.60 -5.61 -9.79
C LEU A 121 -14.48 -4.19 -9.20
N LEU A 122 -14.42 -3.20 -10.10
CA LEU A 122 -14.27 -1.79 -9.72
C LEU A 122 -15.48 -1.23 -8.96
N LEU A 123 -15.19 -0.43 -7.93
CA LEU A 123 -16.17 0.43 -7.28
C LEU A 123 -16.52 1.65 -8.15
N PRO A 124 -17.77 2.16 -8.07
CA PRO A 124 -18.17 3.41 -8.73
C PRO A 124 -17.38 4.65 -8.29
N SER A 125 -16.68 4.59 -7.15
CA SER A 125 -15.81 5.67 -6.65
C SER A 125 -14.49 5.79 -7.39
N SER A 126 -14.18 4.85 -8.30
CA SER A 126 -12.97 4.89 -9.12
C SER A 126 -12.99 6.09 -10.07
N SER A 127 -11.96 6.92 -10.05
CA SER A 127 -11.97 8.22 -10.73
C SER A 127 -10.57 8.69 -11.09
N TYR A 128 -10.50 9.60 -12.07
CA TYR A 128 -9.31 10.41 -12.26
C TYR A 128 -9.16 11.42 -11.12
N SER A 129 -7.92 11.62 -10.67
CA SER A 129 -7.53 12.73 -9.83
C SER A 129 -7.14 13.94 -10.70
N ALA A 130 -7.30 15.14 -10.15
CA ALA A 130 -6.77 16.38 -10.71
C ALA A 130 -5.24 16.51 -10.52
N LEU A 131 -4.60 15.54 -9.86
CA LEU A 131 -3.15 15.45 -9.78
C LEU A 131 -2.58 15.27 -11.19
N ASN A 132 -1.76 16.25 -11.58
CA ASN A 132 -0.97 16.24 -12.79
C ASN A 132 0.50 16.14 -12.37
N VAL A 133 1.14 15.06 -12.80
CA VAL A 133 2.54 14.76 -12.53
C VAL A 133 3.34 15.32 -13.70
N SER A 134 4.16 16.33 -13.42
CA SER A 134 5.08 16.84 -14.44
C SER A 134 5.91 15.71 -15.07
N SER A 135 6.19 15.79 -16.37
CA SER A 135 7.14 14.91 -17.08
C SER A 135 8.54 14.78 -16.45
N SER A 136 8.88 15.60 -15.46
CA SER A 136 10.13 15.49 -14.69
C SER A 136 10.04 14.53 -13.49
N PHE A 137 8.86 14.00 -13.20
CA PHE A 137 8.55 13.09 -12.11
C PHE A 137 7.77 11.87 -12.62
N SER A 138 7.75 10.83 -11.78
CA SER A 138 6.91 9.65 -11.88
C SER A 138 6.34 9.34 -10.51
N VAL A 139 5.22 8.62 -10.43
CA VAL A 139 4.71 8.13 -9.15
C VAL A 139 5.51 6.89 -8.75
N GLY A 140 6.15 6.94 -7.58
CA GLY A 140 6.90 5.82 -6.99
C GLY A 140 6.14 5.10 -5.86
N GLY A 141 5.03 5.66 -5.39
CA GLY A 141 4.17 4.96 -4.43
C GLY A 141 2.96 5.76 -3.97
N TYR A 142 2.05 5.06 -3.30
CA TYR A 142 0.77 5.58 -2.82
C TYR A 142 0.36 4.86 -1.54
N THR A 143 0.00 5.60 -0.49
CA THR A 143 -0.39 5.02 0.80
C THR A 143 -1.48 5.83 1.51
N PHE A 144 -2.19 5.16 2.42
CA PHE A 144 -3.06 5.74 3.42
C PHE A 144 -2.53 5.41 4.81
N ASP A 145 -2.35 6.41 5.67
CA ASP A 145 -1.76 6.21 7.00
C ASP A 145 -2.78 6.06 8.15
N GLY A 146 -4.04 5.82 7.81
CA GLY A 146 -5.16 5.82 8.76
C GLY A 146 -5.84 7.18 8.89
N SER A 147 -5.19 8.26 8.43
CA SER A 147 -5.69 9.63 8.53
C SER A 147 -5.61 10.42 7.23
N SER A 148 -4.58 10.21 6.43
CA SER A 148 -4.29 10.98 5.23
C SER A 148 -3.80 10.08 4.09
N TYR A 149 -3.97 10.53 2.86
CA TYR A 149 -3.43 9.88 1.68
C TYR A 149 -2.12 10.55 1.30
N SER A 150 -1.13 9.77 0.90
CA SER A 150 0.16 10.28 0.44
C SER A 150 0.58 9.63 -0.86
N VAL A 151 1.04 10.45 -1.80
CA VAL A 151 1.63 10.02 -3.08
C VAL A 151 3.09 10.42 -3.07
N LEU A 152 3.97 9.44 -3.33
CA LEU A 152 5.40 9.65 -3.46
C LEU A 152 5.71 9.87 -4.94
N LEU A 153 6.29 11.03 -5.26
CA LEU A 153 6.76 11.38 -6.59
C LEU A 153 8.29 11.34 -6.62
N GLU A 154 8.84 10.53 -7.51
CA GLU A 154 10.28 10.43 -7.75
C GLU A 154 10.65 11.19 -9.02
N SER A 155 11.78 11.89 -9.03
CA SER A 155 12.26 12.52 -10.24
C SER A 155 12.74 11.50 -11.27
N ASN A 156 12.41 11.73 -12.54
CA ASN A 156 12.87 10.88 -13.65
C ASN A 156 14.38 11.01 -13.92
N ASP A 157 14.97 12.12 -13.50
CA ASP A 157 16.40 12.37 -13.59
C ASP A 157 17.03 12.27 -12.21
N ASP A 158 18.23 11.70 -12.15
CA ASP A 158 19.04 11.67 -10.92
C ASP A 158 19.38 13.12 -10.51
N ARG A 159 18.97 13.49 -9.30
CA ARG A 159 19.18 14.83 -8.74
C ARG A 159 19.98 14.72 -7.46
N THR A 160 20.77 15.75 -7.18
CA THR A 160 21.54 15.82 -5.92
C THR A 160 20.72 16.29 -4.72
N ASN A 161 19.52 16.83 -4.97
CA ASN A 161 18.55 17.26 -3.96
C ASN A 161 17.14 17.18 -4.59
N ASN A 162 16.10 17.13 -3.76
CA ASN A 162 14.70 17.23 -4.20
C ASN A 162 14.31 16.16 -5.24
N GLU A 163 14.81 14.94 -5.03
CA GLU A 163 14.50 13.80 -5.86
C GLU A 163 13.12 13.23 -5.53
N ILE A 164 12.79 13.17 -4.23
CA ILE A 164 11.51 12.66 -3.74
C ILE A 164 10.64 13.81 -3.21
N TYR A 165 9.48 13.98 -3.81
CA TYR A 165 8.41 14.85 -3.28
C TYR A 165 7.29 13.98 -2.72
N LEU A 166 6.86 14.29 -1.50
CA LEU A 166 5.74 13.62 -0.84
C LEU A 166 4.54 14.56 -0.88
N ALA A 167 3.55 14.21 -1.70
CA ALA A 167 2.27 14.92 -1.78
C ALA A 167 1.31 14.30 -0.76
N ASN A 168 0.98 15.03 0.29
CA ASN A 168 0.05 14.60 1.33
C ASN A 168 -1.32 15.26 1.12
N TYR A 169 -2.39 14.50 1.35
CA TYR A 169 -3.78 14.90 1.18
C TYR A 169 -4.56 14.49 2.42
N ALA A 170 -5.23 15.45 3.06
CA ALA A 170 -5.97 15.20 4.30
C ALA A 170 -7.17 14.26 4.10
N SER A 171 -7.66 14.10 2.88
CA SER A 171 -8.78 13.23 2.55
C SER A 171 -8.70 12.69 1.12
N TYR A 172 -9.51 11.68 0.80
CA TYR A 172 -9.63 11.18 -0.57
C TYR A 172 -10.20 12.23 -1.53
N ALA A 173 -11.09 13.10 -1.05
CA ALA A 173 -11.61 14.22 -1.85
C ALA A 173 -10.51 15.26 -2.16
N ASP A 174 -9.60 15.49 -1.22
CA ASP A 174 -8.43 16.33 -1.45
C ASP A 174 -7.46 15.70 -2.45
N LEU A 175 -7.24 14.38 -2.38
CA LEU A 175 -6.48 13.65 -3.40
C LEU A 175 -7.12 13.79 -4.78
N LEU A 176 -8.44 13.63 -4.91
CA LEU A 176 -9.14 13.77 -6.20
C LEU A 176 -9.11 15.21 -6.74
N SER A 177 -9.22 16.21 -5.87
CA SER A 177 -9.17 17.63 -6.26
C SER A 177 -7.75 18.21 -6.35
N ASN A 178 -6.75 17.43 -5.96
CA ASN A 178 -5.35 17.84 -5.80
C ASN A 178 -5.16 19.02 -4.84
N THR A 179 -5.85 18.98 -3.69
CA THR A 179 -5.73 19.96 -2.62
C THR A 179 -4.67 19.49 -1.61
N LEU A 180 -3.43 19.97 -1.75
CA LEU A 180 -2.32 19.53 -0.91
C LEU A 180 -2.45 19.99 0.55
N SER A 181 -2.11 19.07 1.46
CA SER A 181 -1.86 19.37 2.88
C SER A 181 -0.56 20.17 3.03
N PRO A 182 -0.46 21.07 4.04
CA PRO A 182 0.79 21.75 4.40
C PRO A 182 1.96 20.82 4.73
N ASP A 183 1.69 19.56 5.06
CA ASP A 183 2.71 18.55 5.39
C ASP A 183 3.40 17.95 4.15
N SER A 184 2.97 18.35 2.95
CA SER A 184 3.60 17.99 1.68
C SER A 184 4.98 18.65 1.55
N GLY A 185 5.97 17.93 1.03
CA GLY A 185 7.32 18.48 0.92
C GLY A 185 8.32 17.54 0.28
N TYR A 186 9.51 18.08 0.01
CA TYR A 186 10.64 17.26 -0.42
C TYR A 186 11.23 16.50 0.76
N SER A 187 11.49 15.21 0.55
CA SER A 187 12.31 14.42 1.46
C SER A 187 13.80 14.64 1.17
N ALA A 188 14.62 14.53 2.21
CA ALA A 188 16.07 14.44 2.10
C ALA A 188 16.57 13.07 1.60
N LEU A 189 15.65 12.13 1.32
CA LEU A 189 15.98 10.87 0.66
C LEU A 189 16.48 11.16 -0.76
N ASN A 190 17.72 10.74 -1.01
CA ASN A 190 18.33 10.74 -2.33
C ASN A 190 18.46 9.29 -2.79
N VAL A 191 17.74 8.95 -3.85
CA VAL A 191 17.81 7.64 -4.50
C VAL A 191 18.99 7.69 -5.46
N SER A 192 19.88 6.71 -5.39
CA SER A 192 20.98 6.68 -6.36
C SER A 192 20.42 6.34 -7.74
N SER A 193 21.06 6.78 -8.83
CA SER A 193 20.72 6.34 -10.20
C SER A 193 20.70 4.83 -10.46
N SER A 194 21.20 4.00 -9.54
CA SER A 194 21.13 2.53 -9.59
C SER A 194 19.82 1.93 -9.07
N PHE A 195 18.95 2.76 -8.48
CA PHE A 195 17.67 2.37 -7.91
C PHE A 195 16.57 3.32 -8.39
N SER A 196 15.33 2.88 -8.21
CA SER A 196 14.11 3.68 -8.33
C SER A 196 13.13 3.30 -7.23
N VAL A 197 12.16 4.15 -6.93
CA VAL A 197 11.12 3.85 -5.94
C VAL A 197 10.05 2.99 -6.60
N GLY A 198 9.87 1.77 -6.10
CA GLY A 198 8.83 0.84 -6.55
C GLY A 198 7.62 0.77 -5.62
N GLY A 199 7.70 1.34 -4.42
CA GLY A 199 6.55 1.35 -3.50
C GLY A 199 6.72 2.24 -2.28
N PHE A 200 5.60 2.61 -1.68
CA PHE A 200 5.52 3.44 -0.49
C PHE A 200 4.33 3.01 0.36
N THR A 201 4.53 2.71 1.64
CA THR A 201 3.44 2.26 2.52
C THR A 201 3.59 2.71 3.96
N PHE A 202 2.47 2.81 4.69
CA PHE A 202 2.42 2.95 6.14
C PHE A 202 1.87 1.68 6.77
N ASP A 203 2.58 1.12 7.75
CA ASP A 203 2.24 -0.17 8.38
C ASP A 203 1.69 -0.05 9.80
N GLY A 204 1.24 1.15 10.19
CA GLY A 204 0.70 1.41 11.53
C GLY A 204 1.77 1.80 12.54
N SER A 205 3.02 1.46 12.25
CA SER A 205 4.18 1.76 13.10
C SER A 205 5.18 2.71 12.46
N GLY A 206 5.16 2.84 11.14
CA GLY A 206 6.00 3.75 10.38
C GLY A 206 5.79 3.65 8.88
N TYR A 207 6.63 4.34 8.14
CA TYR A 207 6.60 4.39 6.68
C TYR A 207 7.73 3.55 6.09
N SER A 208 7.43 2.79 5.05
CA SER A 208 8.42 2.04 4.27
C SER A 208 8.44 2.54 2.83
N VAL A 209 9.62 2.78 2.30
CA VAL A 209 9.88 3.06 0.89
C VAL A 209 10.63 1.86 0.30
N LEU A 210 10.06 1.24 -0.73
CA LEU A 210 10.67 0.14 -1.47
C LEU A 210 11.51 0.72 -2.61
N LEU A 211 12.81 0.45 -2.57
CA LEU A 211 13.75 0.81 -3.63
C LEU A 211 14.08 -0.43 -4.44
N GLU A 212 13.77 -0.41 -5.73
CA GLU A 212 14.06 -1.47 -6.70
C GLU A 212 15.31 -1.08 -7.50
N SER A 213 16.21 -2.04 -7.75
CA SER A 213 17.35 -1.79 -8.61
C SER A 213 16.93 -1.60 -10.07
N ASN A 214 17.56 -0.62 -10.73
CA ASN A 214 17.38 -0.42 -12.17
C ASN A 214 17.97 -1.55 -13.05
N GLU A 215 18.80 -2.41 -12.46
CA GLU A 215 19.40 -3.58 -13.09
C GLU A 215 18.82 -4.84 -12.48
N ASP A 216 18.58 -5.86 -13.32
CA ASP A 216 18.21 -7.21 -12.87
C ASP A 216 19.40 -7.81 -12.10
N ARG A 217 19.20 -8.07 -10.80
CA ARG A 217 20.25 -8.55 -9.89
C ARG A 217 19.87 -9.88 -9.28
N THR A 218 20.86 -10.76 -9.12
CA THR A 218 20.64 -12.05 -8.42
C THR A 218 20.52 -11.93 -6.90
N SER A 219 20.86 -10.76 -6.32
CA SER A 219 20.75 -10.44 -4.90
C SER A 219 20.72 -8.92 -4.70
N ASN A 220 20.19 -8.45 -3.56
CA ASN A 220 20.14 -7.02 -3.21
C ASN A 220 19.46 -6.16 -4.28
N GLU A 221 18.39 -6.68 -4.87
CA GLU A 221 17.58 -5.98 -5.85
C GLU A 221 16.59 -5.03 -5.17
N ILE A 222 15.96 -5.51 -4.09
CA ILE A 222 14.96 -4.76 -3.33
C ILE A 222 15.54 -4.34 -1.98
N TYR A 223 15.55 -3.03 -1.72
CA TYR A 223 15.85 -2.46 -0.40
C TYR A 223 14.61 -1.83 0.18
N ILE A 224 14.27 -2.14 1.44
CA ILE A 224 13.17 -1.51 2.15
C ILE A 224 13.74 -0.49 3.14
N ALA A 225 13.56 0.78 2.84
CA ALA A 225 13.92 1.89 3.72
C ALA A 225 12.75 2.19 4.68
N TYR A 226 12.94 1.95 5.97
CA TYR A 226 11.94 2.18 7.00
C TYR A 226 12.21 3.48 7.76
N TYR A 227 11.15 4.24 8.01
CA TYR A 227 11.13 5.49 8.77
C TYR A 227 10.07 5.40 9.86
N ALA A 228 10.43 5.69 11.11
CA ALA A 228 9.49 5.55 12.23
C ALA A 228 8.37 6.60 12.18
N THR A 229 8.63 7.78 11.61
CA THR A 229 7.67 8.87 11.51
C THR A 229 7.73 9.55 10.15
N TRP A 230 6.70 10.35 9.82
CA TRP A 230 6.73 11.21 8.63
C TRP A 230 7.89 12.21 8.65
N ALA A 231 8.22 12.75 9.83
CA ALA A 231 9.36 13.65 10.00
C ALA A 231 10.70 12.94 9.76
N ASP A 232 10.82 11.68 10.16
CA ASP A 232 12.00 10.86 9.84
C ASP A 232 12.11 10.61 8.33
N LEU A 233 10.99 10.35 7.66
CA LEU A 233 10.96 10.21 6.20
C LEU A 233 11.37 11.52 5.50
N LEU A 234 10.85 12.68 5.93
CA LEU A 234 11.24 13.98 5.36
C LEU A 234 12.71 14.31 5.61
N SER A 235 13.23 14.00 6.79
CA SER A 235 14.63 14.26 7.15
C SER A 235 15.60 13.15 6.72
N ASN A 236 15.08 12.06 6.15
CA ASN A 236 15.82 10.84 5.83
C ASN A 236 16.56 10.23 7.04
N THR A 237 15.91 10.23 8.20
CA THR A 237 16.40 9.58 9.42
C THR A 237 15.99 8.10 9.40
N LEU A 238 16.85 7.27 8.83
CA LEU A 238 16.57 5.86 8.60
C LEU A 238 16.53 5.05 9.90
N SER A 239 15.52 4.17 10.02
CA SER A 239 15.43 3.20 11.11
C SER A 239 16.39 2.03 10.92
N PRO A 240 16.90 1.42 12.01
CA PRO A 240 17.69 0.19 11.95
C PRO A 240 16.95 -1.02 11.38
N ASN A 241 15.62 -0.95 11.22
CA ASN A 241 14.83 -2.03 10.62
C ASN A 241 14.93 -2.08 9.08
N SER A 242 15.59 -1.10 8.46
CA SER A 242 15.76 -1.04 7.01
C SER A 242 16.71 -2.13 6.52
N SER A 243 16.32 -2.87 5.48
CA SER A 243 17.08 -4.03 5.03
C SER A 243 16.84 -4.33 3.55
N TYR A 244 17.80 -5.03 2.95
CA TYR A 244 17.53 -5.76 1.71
C TYR A 244 16.55 -6.90 1.97
N SER A 245 15.69 -7.13 0.98
CA SER A 245 14.85 -8.33 0.89
C SER A 245 15.51 -9.34 -0.04
N ASP A 246 15.26 -10.63 0.22
CA ASP A 246 15.56 -11.76 -0.66
C ASP A 246 14.61 -11.82 -1.88
N LEU A 247 13.64 -10.89 -1.97
CA LEU A 247 12.80 -10.73 -3.15
C LEU A 247 13.68 -10.34 -4.35
N ASN A 248 13.57 -11.16 -5.38
CA ASN A 248 14.20 -10.96 -6.68
C ASN A 248 13.09 -10.87 -7.73
N VAL A 249 13.04 -9.75 -8.43
CA VAL A 249 12.05 -9.44 -9.45
C VAL A 249 12.70 -9.69 -10.80
N SER A 250 12.25 -10.75 -11.48
CA SER A 250 12.79 -11.03 -12.82
C SER A 250 12.61 -9.83 -13.75
N SER A 251 13.52 -9.63 -14.70
CA SER A 251 13.42 -8.59 -15.75
C SER A 251 12.11 -8.57 -16.58
N ALA A 252 11.24 -9.58 -16.45
CA ALA A 252 9.90 -9.58 -17.04
C ALA A 252 8.86 -8.75 -16.25
N PHE A 253 9.17 -8.37 -15.02
CA PHE A 253 8.30 -7.58 -14.14
C PHE A 253 9.06 -6.36 -13.59
N SER A 254 8.32 -5.42 -13.02
CA SER A 254 8.82 -4.34 -12.16
C SER A 254 7.90 -4.22 -10.95
N VAL A 255 8.35 -3.59 -9.87
CA VAL A 255 7.50 -3.31 -8.72
C VAL A 255 6.59 -2.11 -9.02
N GLY A 256 5.28 -2.33 -8.98
CA GLY A 256 4.26 -1.30 -9.13
C GLY A 256 3.70 -0.79 -7.80
N GLY A 257 4.02 -1.43 -6.68
CA GLY A 257 3.68 -0.90 -5.36
C GLY A 257 4.05 -1.80 -4.19
N LEU A 258 4.00 -1.22 -2.99
CA LEU A 258 4.11 -1.89 -1.70
C LEU A 258 2.89 -1.47 -0.87
N ALA A 259 2.17 -2.42 -0.29
CA ALA A 259 1.09 -2.15 0.64
C ALA A 259 1.28 -2.91 1.95
N ALA A 260 0.93 -2.27 3.05
CA ALA A 260 0.66 -2.91 4.33
C ALA A 260 -0.86 -2.97 4.52
N ASP A 261 -1.35 -4.18 4.76
CA ASP A 261 -2.74 -4.50 4.99
C ASP A 261 -2.96 -4.73 6.48
N PHE A 262 -3.81 -3.89 7.05
CA PHE A 262 -4.30 -4.08 8.41
C PHE A 262 -5.50 -4.99 8.28
N LEU A 263 -5.24 -6.30 8.33
CA LEU A 263 -6.29 -7.31 8.30
C LEU A 263 -7.43 -6.87 9.24
N ARG A 264 -8.54 -6.39 8.66
CA ARG A 264 -9.83 -6.44 9.35
C ARG A 264 -10.03 -7.90 9.71
N LYS A 265 -10.39 -8.19 10.97
CA LYS A 265 -10.49 -9.60 11.36
C LYS A 265 -11.43 -10.29 10.39
N PRO A 266 -11.08 -11.49 9.89
CA PRO A 266 -12.03 -12.27 9.10
C PRO A 266 -13.32 -12.44 9.90
N GLY A 267 -14.41 -11.82 9.44
CA GLY A 267 -15.70 -11.79 10.14
C GLY A 267 -16.14 -10.43 10.71
N ASP A 268 -15.30 -9.39 10.63
CA ASP A 268 -15.77 -8.01 10.84
C ASP A 268 -16.63 -7.62 9.63
N VAL A 269 -17.94 -7.85 9.75
CA VAL A 269 -18.93 -7.34 8.80
C VAL A 269 -18.85 -5.82 8.90
N VAL A 270 -18.33 -5.19 7.86
CA VAL A 270 -18.44 -3.74 7.70
C VAL A 270 -19.93 -3.45 7.61
N ASP A 271 -20.51 -2.89 8.66
CA ASP A 271 -21.79 -2.20 8.50
C ASP A 271 -21.49 -1.00 7.60
N PRO A 272 -22.04 -0.92 6.38
CA PRO A 272 -21.77 0.19 5.48
C PRO A 272 -22.23 1.56 6.04
N ASN A 273 -22.89 1.59 7.20
CA ASN A 273 -23.27 2.81 7.92
C ASN A 273 -22.37 3.11 9.13
N ASP A 274 -21.49 2.20 9.54
CA ASP A 274 -20.46 2.40 10.55
C ASP A 274 -19.22 2.97 9.85
N GLY A 275 -18.77 4.16 10.26
CA GLY A 275 -17.64 4.89 9.66
C GLY A 275 -16.26 4.22 9.76
N GLY A 276 -16.19 2.90 9.97
CA GLY A 276 -15.00 2.09 9.73
C GLY A 276 -13.94 2.16 10.83
N PHE A 277 -14.26 2.74 11.99
CA PHE A 277 -13.44 2.62 13.18
C PHE A 277 -14.03 1.54 14.07
N PRO A 278 -13.24 0.57 14.57
CA PRO A 278 -13.70 -0.22 15.69
C PRO A 278 -13.99 0.76 16.83
N ASP A 279 -15.26 0.90 17.20
CA ASP A 279 -15.64 1.65 18.38
C ASP A 279 -14.82 1.09 19.55
N ASP A 280 -13.91 1.91 20.08
CA ASP A 280 -13.22 1.68 21.35
C ASP A 280 -14.21 1.80 22.52
N ASP A 281 -15.41 1.22 22.36
CA ASP A 281 -16.40 1.03 23.40
C ASP A 281 -15.84 0.01 24.41
N ARG A 282 -14.91 0.51 25.21
CA ARG A 282 -14.85 0.18 26.62
C ARG A 282 -16.28 0.31 27.12
N GLY A 283 -16.92 -0.83 27.30
CA GLY A 283 -18.22 -0.92 27.94
C GLY A 283 -18.19 -0.20 29.28
N ASP A 284 -18.59 1.07 29.26
CA ASP A 284 -19.09 1.79 30.41
C ASP A 284 -20.48 1.22 30.66
N GLY A 285 -20.53 0.33 31.65
CA GLY A 285 -21.79 -0.19 32.13
C GLY A 285 -22.71 0.93 32.63
N GLY A 286 -24.00 0.77 32.36
CA GLY A 286 -25.04 1.48 33.09
C GLY A 286 -26.23 1.88 32.24
N GLY A 287 -27.35 1.16 32.38
CA GLY A 287 -28.60 1.60 31.76
C GLY A 287 -29.74 0.60 31.85
N LEU A 288 -30.16 0.25 33.08
CA LEU A 288 -31.45 -0.40 33.31
C LEU A 288 -32.59 0.63 33.09
N GLY A 289 -33.57 0.26 32.26
CA GLY A 289 -34.85 0.97 32.07
C GLY A 289 -35.26 0.91 30.60
N GLY A 290 -36.17 0.05 30.15
CA GLY A 290 -37.45 -0.30 30.75
C GLY A 290 -38.52 0.60 30.12
N ASN A 291 -39.08 0.19 28.99
CA ASN A 291 -40.45 0.54 28.62
C ASN A 291 -41.03 -0.54 27.69
N PRO A 292 -41.98 -1.37 28.16
CA PRO A 292 -42.91 -2.06 27.29
C PRO A 292 -44.06 -1.10 26.94
N ASP A 293 -44.76 -1.41 25.85
CA ASP A 293 -46.04 -0.86 25.41
C ASP A 293 -45.97 0.06 24.17
N ASP A 294 -46.93 -0.19 23.28
CA ASP A 294 -47.34 0.51 22.04
C ASP A 294 -46.64 0.05 20.74
N GLU A 295 -47.26 -0.53 19.71
CA GLU A 295 -48.63 -1.01 19.39
C GLU A 295 -48.51 -1.76 18.03
N PRO A 296 -49.41 -2.70 17.66
CA PRO A 296 -49.34 -3.43 16.40
C PRO A 296 -50.19 -2.77 15.28
N GLY A 297 -49.53 -2.33 14.21
CA GLY A 297 -50.18 -1.80 13.00
C GLY A 297 -50.32 -2.84 11.89
N ASP A 298 -51.52 -3.41 11.78
CA ASP A 298 -52.07 -4.13 10.62
C ASP A 298 -52.31 -3.16 9.44
N GLY A 299 -52.00 -3.60 8.23
CA GLY A 299 -52.15 -2.78 7.02
C GLY A 299 -51.86 -3.57 5.74
N GLY A 300 -52.84 -4.36 5.31
CA GLY A 300 -52.81 -5.10 4.04
C GLY A 300 -52.68 -4.23 2.79
N GLY A 301 -52.08 -4.81 1.76
CA GLY A 301 -52.00 -4.25 0.41
C GLY A 301 -51.81 -5.35 -0.62
N SER A 302 -52.94 -5.80 -1.18
CA SER A 302 -53.02 -6.76 -2.28
C SER A 302 -52.93 -6.05 -3.63
N GLY A 303 -52.16 -6.61 -4.57
CA GLY A 303 -52.18 -6.27 -6.00
C GLY A 303 -50.76 -6.15 -6.57
N GLY A 304 -50.37 -6.75 -7.68
CA GLY A 304 -51.02 -7.64 -8.63
C GLY A 304 -49.93 -8.19 -9.57
N ASN A 305 -50.17 -9.36 -10.14
CA ASN A 305 -49.42 -9.94 -11.25
C ASN A 305 -49.69 -9.13 -12.55
N PRO A 306 -48.79 -9.11 -13.55
CA PRO A 306 -48.62 -10.30 -14.41
C PRO A 306 -47.19 -10.57 -14.92
N ASP A 307 -46.94 -11.87 -15.13
CA ASP A 307 -46.36 -12.50 -16.31
C ASP A 307 -45.30 -11.73 -17.10
N ASP A 308 -44.05 -12.18 -17.00
CA ASP A 308 -43.08 -12.22 -18.12
C ASP A 308 -42.00 -13.27 -17.82
N GLU A 309 -42.27 -14.52 -18.23
CA GLU A 309 -41.24 -15.49 -18.63
C GLU A 309 -40.87 -15.15 -20.09
N PRO A 310 -39.57 -15.22 -20.47
CA PRO A 310 -39.12 -16.48 -21.04
C PRO A 310 -37.63 -16.81 -20.83
N GLY A 311 -37.32 -18.11 -20.93
CA GLY A 311 -36.13 -18.52 -21.70
C GLY A 311 -35.12 -19.39 -20.97
N ASP A 312 -35.46 -20.67 -20.87
CA ASP A 312 -34.55 -21.77 -20.60
C ASP A 312 -33.53 -21.92 -21.77
N GLY A 313 -32.26 -22.10 -21.43
CA GLY A 313 -31.15 -22.14 -22.40
C GLY A 313 -29.91 -22.78 -21.79
N GLY A 314 -29.95 -24.10 -21.61
CA GLY A 314 -28.85 -24.89 -21.07
C GLY A 314 -27.66 -25.16 -22.02
N GLY A 315 -26.59 -25.68 -21.40
CA GLY A 315 -25.44 -26.33 -22.03
C GLY A 315 -24.14 -25.53 -21.92
N SER A 316 -22.98 -26.07 -21.54
CA SER A 316 -22.57 -27.44 -21.24
C SER A 316 -21.30 -27.39 -20.38
N GLY A 317 -21.06 -28.45 -19.60
CA GLY A 317 -20.02 -28.51 -18.57
C GLY A 317 -18.59 -28.22 -19.05
N GLY A 318 -17.91 -27.36 -18.30
CA GLY A 318 -16.46 -27.30 -18.26
C GLY A 318 -15.94 -28.38 -17.31
N THR A 319 -15.14 -29.29 -17.85
CA THR A 319 -14.35 -30.26 -17.09
C THR A 319 -13.43 -29.56 -16.09
N PRO A 320 -13.15 -30.13 -14.90
CA PRO A 320 -12.15 -29.59 -13.98
C PRO A 320 -10.79 -29.54 -14.67
N VAL A 321 -10.24 -28.34 -14.84
CA VAL A 321 -8.85 -28.17 -15.25
C VAL A 321 -7.99 -28.56 -14.04
N PRO A 322 -7.02 -29.48 -14.19
CA PRO A 322 -6.19 -29.90 -13.06
C PRO A 322 -5.40 -28.72 -12.51
N VAL A 323 -5.48 -28.55 -11.20
CA VAL A 323 -4.62 -27.65 -10.42
C VAL A 323 -3.17 -28.06 -10.67
N PRO A 324 -2.29 -27.19 -11.22
CA PRO A 324 -0.87 -27.45 -11.17
C PRO A 324 -0.43 -27.28 -9.71
N SER A 325 -0.01 -28.40 -9.14
CA SER A 325 0.63 -28.49 -7.84
C SER A 325 1.94 -27.68 -7.86
N VAL A 326 2.15 -26.87 -6.82
CA VAL A 326 3.44 -26.36 -6.34
C VAL A 326 4.29 -25.65 -7.42
N LEU A 327 4.11 -24.34 -7.56
CA LEU A 327 5.08 -23.49 -8.25
C LEU A 327 6.37 -23.45 -7.41
N TYR A 328 7.35 -24.25 -7.81
CA TYR A 328 8.73 -23.91 -7.53
C TYR A 328 9.08 -22.69 -8.39
N LEU A 329 9.19 -21.52 -7.76
CA LEU A 329 9.92 -20.38 -8.32
C LEU A 329 11.44 -20.71 -8.28
N LEU A 330 11.84 -21.83 -8.89
CA LEU A 330 13.22 -22.26 -9.04
C LEU A 330 13.74 -21.71 -10.37
N GLY A 331 14.87 -20.98 -10.26
CA GLY A 331 15.55 -20.34 -11.37
C GLY A 331 15.74 -21.26 -12.58
N ILE A 332 15.21 -20.81 -13.71
CA ILE A 332 15.67 -21.30 -15.00
C ILE A 332 16.98 -20.60 -15.29
N SER A 333 18.10 -21.22 -14.89
CA SER A 333 19.42 -20.90 -15.43
C SER A 333 19.41 -21.18 -16.93
N TRP A 334 19.23 -20.16 -17.76
CA TRP A 334 19.46 -20.29 -19.19
C TRP A 334 20.96 -20.19 -19.48
N VAL A 335 21.44 -21.25 -20.14
CA VAL A 335 22.71 -21.34 -20.85
C VAL A 335 22.88 -20.10 -21.73
N GLY A 336 24.06 -19.49 -21.61
CA GLY A 336 24.36 -18.17 -22.13
C GLY A 336 24.05 -17.95 -23.62
N TYR A 337 23.35 -16.87 -23.88
CA TYR A 337 23.70 -15.94 -24.93
C TYR A 337 23.67 -14.53 -24.33
N GLY A 338 24.83 -13.89 -24.27
CA GLY A 338 24.95 -12.50 -23.85
C GLY A 338 24.24 -11.61 -24.86
N LEU A 339 22.99 -11.25 -24.56
CA LEU A 339 22.31 -10.13 -25.19
C LEU A 339 22.31 -8.99 -24.16
N VAL A 340 23.27 -8.08 -24.27
CA VAL A 340 23.24 -6.81 -23.55
C VAL A 340 22.08 -6.01 -24.12
N VAL A 341 20.92 -6.10 -23.47
CA VAL A 341 19.79 -5.20 -23.75
C VAL A 341 20.09 -3.90 -23.01
N ASN A 342 20.64 -2.92 -23.74
CA ASN A 342 20.67 -1.53 -23.28
C ASN A 342 19.21 -1.07 -23.10
N ARG A 343 18.74 -0.96 -21.85
CA ARG A 343 17.52 -0.22 -21.50
C ARG A 343 17.72 1.21 -22.01
N ARG A 344 17.05 1.56 -23.12
CA ARG A 344 16.94 2.95 -23.56
C ARG A 344 16.02 3.67 -22.57
N ARG A 345 16.60 4.41 -21.61
CA ARG A 345 15.94 5.61 -21.08
C ARG A 345 15.61 6.49 -22.30
N LYS A 346 14.33 6.77 -22.54
CA LYS A 346 13.92 7.83 -23.46
C LYS A 346 14.33 9.16 -22.82
N LEU A 347 15.59 9.55 -23.00
CA LEU A 347 16.02 10.93 -22.82
C LEU A 347 15.24 11.78 -23.82
N GLY A 348 14.28 12.57 -23.31
CA GLY A 348 13.66 13.65 -24.06
C GLY A 348 14.74 14.66 -24.44
N LYS A 349 15.19 14.65 -25.69
CA LYS A 349 16.01 15.73 -26.24
C LYS A 349 15.14 16.98 -26.39
N SER A 350 15.30 17.95 -25.48
CA SER A 350 14.84 19.31 -25.71
C SER A 350 15.75 19.96 -26.76
N ASN A 351 15.23 20.18 -27.98
CA ASN A 351 15.91 20.99 -28.98
C ASN A 351 15.82 22.47 -28.56
N ASN A 352 16.89 22.96 -27.96
CA ASN A 352 17.09 24.38 -27.72
C ASN A 352 17.64 25.01 -29.01
N LEU A 353 16.75 25.55 -29.86
CA LEU A 353 17.15 26.44 -30.94
C LEU A 353 17.21 27.86 -30.37
N GLY A 354 18.44 28.33 -30.16
CA GLY A 354 18.72 29.71 -29.79
C GLY A 354 18.46 30.68 -30.94
N SER A 355 18.09 31.90 -30.52
CA SER A 355 18.45 33.24 -31.04
C SER A 355 18.62 33.45 -32.53
#